data_AF-A0A928L8B6-F1
#
_entry.id   AF-A0A928L8B6-F1
#
_cell.length_a   1.000
_cell.length_b   1.000
_cell.length_c   1.000
_cell.angle_alpha   90.00
_cell.angle_beta   90.00
_cell.angle_gamma   90.00
#
_symmetry.space_group_name_H-M   'P 1'
#
loop_
_entity.id
_entity.type
_entity.pdbx_description
1 polymer ?
#
loop_
_entity_poly.entity_id
_entity_poly.type
_entity_poly.pdbx_seq_one_letter_code
_entity_poly.pdbx_strand_id
1 'polypeptide(L)'
;MKSGKIMSIIVSLVMCLMAVPMNTAASKTESSSARAMGDVDDDKKIAASDAALVLSEYGRLSMGSEGIFSEDVRTAADVDKDDKITAFDASLILAYYAYNSAGGSKSIEDYVSEFISGEVTTTSTTTTTVSTTTSTTTKKKTTTTSTTTTSTTTRKKKTTTTSTTTTTTTTKKQTTTSTTTTSTTSTTTTTSTTTTSEPTTTSTTSTTTTTTSEPTTTSTTTTYADPYTVAEIKLDKYEMNLEIDGHDIAYVTMLPETAKDKREIWSSSDERVAIVDNEGYVTAIGEGKCIITVKSTANPDVFAEIVVRVTDSHKITDIKLDKYEMELEVGDNDIAYVTMLPETAKDKREIWSSSDESVAIVDNEGYVTAMGEGKCIITVKSTANPDVYEEIVVRVTDSNKITSIELSKTEITITVGGHDIAYVTMYPETAQDKSEIWSSSDESIAIVDSEGYITGIGVGECIITVRSAAYPDVKARIIVEVIE
;
A
#
# COMPACT_ATOMS: atom_id res chain seq x y z
N MET A 1 -29.81 -80.15 -13.39
CA MET A 1 -30.84 -79.22 -13.92
C MET A 1 -30.73 -77.90 -13.19
N LYS A 2 -30.76 -76.74 -13.88
CA LYS A 2 -31.03 -75.33 -13.43
C LYS A 2 -30.65 -74.93 -11.97
N SER A 3 -30.07 -73.78 -11.60
CA SER A 3 -29.35 -72.64 -12.19
C SER A 3 -28.93 -71.73 -10.99
N GLY A 4 -27.90 -70.88 -10.97
CA GLY A 4 -26.85 -70.55 -11.94
C GLY A 4 -26.55 -69.04 -11.98
N LYS A 5 -25.25 -68.65 -11.90
CA LYS A 5 -24.65 -67.29 -11.72
C LYS A 5 -24.56 -66.76 -10.27
N ILE A 6 -23.56 -65.97 -9.82
CA ILE A 6 -22.18 -65.59 -10.27
C ILE A 6 -21.45 -64.93 -9.06
N MET A 7 -20.13 -65.11 -8.91
CA MET A 7 -19.16 -64.34 -8.07
C MET A 7 -19.40 -64.18 -6.54
N SER A 8 -18.44 -63.73 -5.71
CA SER A 8 -16.99 -63.99 -5.60
C SER A 8 -16.41 -63.21 -4.41
N ILE A 9 -15.81 -63.91 -3.44
CA ILE A 9 -14.68 -63.50 -2.56
C ILE A 9 -14.71 -62.11 -1.90
N ILE A 10 -14.68 -62.09 -0.56
CA ILE A 10 -13.70 -61.34 0.25
C ILE A 10 -13.36 -62.18 1.49
N VAL A 11 -12.08 -62.21 1.88
CA VAL A 11 -11.56 -62.98 3.01
C VAL A 11 -11.44 -62.06 4.23
N SER A 12 -11.80 -62.57 5.41
CA SER A 12 -11.45 -61.96 6.69
C SER A 12 -11.13 -63.07 7.68
N LEU A 13 -9.93 -63.03 8.29
CA LEU A 13 -9.51 -64.01 9.29
C LEU A 13 -8.88 -63.28 10.49
N VAL A 14 -9.53 -63.46 11.64
CA VAL A 14 -9.07 -63.01 12.95
C VAL A 14 -7.97 -63.95 13.45
N MET A 15 -6.93 -63.39 14.09
CA MET A 15 -6.03 -64.17 14.95
C MET A 15 -5.74 -63.42 16.24
N CYS A 16 -5.63 -64.16 17.34
CA CYS A 16 -5.55 -63.64 18.70
C CYS A 16 -4.55 -64.48 19.54
N LEU A 17 -4.04 -63.87 20.61
CA LEU A 17 -3.66 -64.48 21.89
C LEU A 17 -2.17 -64.88 22.17
N MET A 18 -1.53 -64.07 23.05
CA MET A 18 -0.59 -64.43 24.16
C MET A 18 0.87 -64.90 23.86
N ALA A 19 1.91 -64.62 24.68
CA ALA A 19 2.02 -63.85 25.95
C ALA A 19 3.50 -63.45 26.32
N VAL A 20 3.67 -62.31 27.05
CA VAL A 20 4.47 -62.05 28.31
C VAL A 20 5.96 -62.54 28.40
N PRO A 21 6.97 -61.78 28.93
CA PRO A 21 6.91 -60.88 30.11
C PRO A 21 7.59 -59.49 30.07
N MET A 22 7.31 -58.74 31.14
CA MET A 22 7.96 -57.52 31.64
C MET A 22 9.50 -57.55 31.63
N ASN A 23 10.10 -56.40 31.29
CA ASN A 23 11.31 -55.92 31.98
C ASN A 23 11.16 -54.41 32.24
N THR A 24 11.56 -53.98 33.42
CA THR A 24 11.38 -52.60 33.91
C THR A 24 12.51 -51.68 33.44
N ALA A 25 12.17 -50.63 32.71
CA ALA A 25 12.94 -49.39 32.65
C ALA A 25 11.97 -48.23 32.85
N ALA A 26 12.27 -47.32 33.78
CA ALA A 26 11.36 -46.25 34.15
C ALA A 26 11.12 -45.32 32.96
N SER A 27 9.84 -45.06 32.64
CA SER A 27 9.51 -43.86 31.87
C SER A 27 9.93 -42.66 32.71
N LYS A 28 10.95 -41.93 32.26
CA LYS A 28 11.09 -40.54 32.67
C LYS A 28 9.80 -39.85 32.24
N THR A 29 9.02 -39.41 33.21
CA THR A 29 8.12 -38.28 33.02
C THR A 29 9.01 -37.12 32.61
N GLU A 30 9.07 -36.79 31.32
CA GLU A 30 9.74 -35.58 30.90
C GLU A 30 8.88 -34.42 31.39
N SER A 31 9.44 -33.74 32.39
CA SER A 31 8.94 -32.49 32.94
C SER A 31 8.66 -31.53 31.78
N SER A 32 7.38 -31.24 31.52
CA SER A 32 6.99 -30.13 30.67
C SER A 32 7.50 -28.83 31.29
N SER A 33 8.66 -28.35 30.85
CA SER A 33 9.03 -26.95 31.06
C SER A 33 7.99 -26.13 30.32
N ALA A 34 7.27 -25.27 31.04
CA ALA A 34 6.38 -24.32 30.40
C ALA A 34 7.18 -23.49 29.39
N ARG A 35 6.72 -23.46 28.14
CA ARG A 35 7.26 -22.61 27.09
C ARG A 35 7.11 -21.15 27.51
N ALA A 36 8.05 -20.29 27.15
CA ALA A 36 7.98 -18.89 27.56
C ALA A 36 6.83 -18.18 26.83
N MET A 37 6.11 -17.32 27.54
CA MET A 37 4.98 -16.56 26.99
C MET A 37 5.49 -15.63 25.87
N GLY A 38 4.81 -15.63 24.72
CA GLY A 38 5.23 -14.88 23.52
C GLY A 38 6.41 -15.46 22.74
N ASP A 39 7.04 -16.55 23.20
CA ASP A 39 8.12 -17.28 22.52
C ASP A 39 7.53 -18.60 21.99
N VAL A 40 7.07 -18.57 20.74
CA VAL A 40 6.32 -19.69 20.13
C VAL A 40 7.23 -20.62 19.34
N ASP A 41 8.43 -20.18 18.94
CA ASP A 41 9.43 -21.04 18.29
C ASP A 41 10.46 -21.69 19.23
N ASP A 42 10.52 -21.29 20.52
CA ASP A 42 11.47 -21.76 21.57
C ASP A 42 12.94 -21.38 21.28
N ASP A 43 13.18 -20.26 20.58
CA ASP A 43 14.53 -19.67 20.41
C ASP A 43 15.03 -18.89 21.65
N LYS A 44 14.17 -18.71 22.67
CA LYS A 44 14.40 -17.98 23.93
C LYS A 44 14.44 -16.47 23.79
N LYS A 45 13.82 -15.94 22.75
CA LYS A 45 13.53 -14.52 22.55
C LYS A 45 12.04 -14.38 22.23
N ILE A 46 11.58 -13.14 22.31
CA ILE A 46 10.25 -12.75 21.85
C ILE A 46 10.49 -11.73 20.74
N ALA A 47 10.16 -12.10 19.51
CA ALA A 47 10.55 -11.41 18.30
C ALA A 47 9.37 -11.24 17.31
N ALA A 48 9.62 -10.55 16.21
CA ALA A 48 8.63 -10.41 15.13
C ALA A 48 8.33 -11.75 14.43
N SER A 49 9.22 -12.75 14.53
CA SER A 49 8.97 -14.12 14.06
C SER A 49 7.84 -14.79 14.83
N ASP A 50 7.80 -14.61 16.16
CA ASP A 50 6.75 -15.16 17.01
C ASP A 50 5.38 -14.60 16.65
N ALA A 51 5.29 -13.27 16.53
CA ALA A 51 4.07 -12.59 16.08
C ALA A 51 3.60 -13.08 14.70
N ALA A 52 4.53 -13.32 13.77
CA ALA A 52 4.21 -13.85 12.44
C ALA A 52 3.70 -15.30 12.48
N LEU A 53 4.25 -16.14 13.37
CA LEU A 53 3.77 -17.50 13.59
C LEU A 53 2.37 -17.53 14.21
N VAL A 54 2.11 -16.69 15.21
CA VAL A 54 0.78 -16.52 15.83
C VAL A 54 -0.25 -16.02 14.80
N LEU A 55 0.12 -15.05 13.95
CA LEU A 55 -0.75 -14.55 12.90
C LEU A 55 -1.05 -15.60 11.81
N SER A 56 -0.06 -16.43 11.48
CA SER A 56 -0.22 -17.58 10.56
C SER A 56 -1.23 -18.60 11.11
N GLU A 57 -1.13 -18.96 12.39
CA GLU A 57 -2.06 -19.88 13.03
C GLU A 57 -3.47 -19.28 13.15
N TYR A 58 -3.60 -18.01 13.55
CA TYR A 58 -4.87 -17.28 13.54
C TYR A 58 -5.53 -17.30 12.15
N GLY A 59 -4.76 -17.10 11.08
CA GLY A 59 -5.26 -17.17 9.71
C GLY A 59 -5.86 -18.55 9.39
N ARG A 60 -5.19 -19.63 9.80
CA ARG A 60 -5.67 -21.01 9.60
C ARG A 60 -6.96 -21.29 10.38
N LEU A 61 -7.00 -20.90 11.65
CA LEU A 61 -8.17 -21.08 12.52
C LEU A 61 -9.37 -20.25 12.02
N SER A 62 -9.14 -19.02 11.57
CA SER A 62 -10.17 -18.14 10.99
C SER A 62 -10.76 -18.68 9.69
N MET A 63 -9.98 -19.45 8.93
CA MET A 63 -10.45 -20.18 7.73
C MET A 63 -11.14 -21.52 8.07
N GLY A 64 -11.33 -21.85 9.36
CA GLY A 64 -11.94 -23.10 9.80
C GLY A 64 -11.07 -24.35 9.63
N SER A 65 -9.75 -24.18 9.50
CA SER A 65 -8.78 -25.30 9.47
C SER A 65 -8.35 -25.69 10.88
N GLU A 66 -8.00 -26.96 11.10
CA GLU A 66 -7.44 -27.41 12.39
C GLU A 66 -6.07 -26.75 12.67
N GLY A 67 -5.81 -26.35 13.92
CA GLY A 67 -4.52 -25.79 14.36
C GLY A 67 -3.32 -26.71 14.13
N ILE A 68 -2.13 -26.14 13.99
CA ILE A 68 -0.83 -26.84 13.99
C ILE A 68 -0.05 -26.65 15.29
N PHE A 69 -0.41 -25.68 16.13
CA PHE A 69 0.23 -25.46 17.43
C PHE A 69 -0.12 -26.58 18.42
N SER A 70 0.90 -27.16 19.05
CA SER A 70 0.72 -28.02 20.22
C SER A 70 0.28 -27.21 21.44
N GLU A 71 -0.26 -27.88 22.46
CA GLU A 71 -0.90 -27.20 23.60
C GLU A 71 0.04 -26.24 24.36
N ASP A 72 1.33 -26.56 24.45
CA ASP A 72 2.37 -25.71 25.01
C ASP A 72 2.65 -24.47 24.15
N VAL A 73 2.61 -24.60 22.81
CA VAL A 73 2.75 -23.47 21.87
C VAL A 73 1.50 -22.60 21.89
N ARG A 74 0.30 -23.20 21.97
CA ARG A 74 -0.95 -22.46 22.16
C ARG A 74 -0.93 -21.64 23.45
N THR A 75 -0.43 -22.20 24.55
CA THR A 75 -0.29 -21.51 25.85
C THR A 75 0.74 -20.37 25.80
N ALA A 76 1.78 -20.48 24.96
CA ALA A 76 2.75 -19.40 24.74
C ALA A 76 2.21 -18.31 23.79
N ALA A 77 1.38 -18.70 22.82
CA ALA A 77 0.80 -17.83 21.80
C ALA A 77 -0.41 -17.02 22.31
N ASP A 78 -1.23 -17.58 23.20
CA ASP A 78 -2.31 -16.90 23.92
C ASP A 78 -1.70 -15.99 24.99
N VAL A 79 -1.48 -14.73 24.64
CA VAL A 79 -0.78 -13.77 25.52
C VAL A 79 -1.74 -12.87 26.29
N ASP A 80 -3.00 -12.72 25.87
CA ASP A 80 -4.01 -12.04 26.68
C ASP A 80 -4.74 -12.99 27.67
N LYS A 81 -4.60 -14.31 27.48
CA LYS A 81 -5.16 -15.41 28.28
C LYS A 81 -6.69 -15.51 28.16
N ASP A 82 -7.21 -15.30 26.95
CA ASP A 82 -8.64 -15.42 26.61
C ASP A 82 -9.06 -16.80 26.05
N ASP A 83 -8.15 -17.78 26.07
CA ASP A 83 -8.23 -19.14 25.52
C ASP A 83 -8.29 -19.22 23.97
N LYS A 84 -8.02 -18.13 23.25
CA LYS A 84 -7.99 -18.07 21.77
C LYS A 84 -6.63 -17.63 21.26
N ILE A 85 -6.38 -17.93 19.99
CA ILE A 85 -5.22 -17.45 19.25
C ILE A 85 -5.74 -16.45 18.21
N THR A 86 -5.40 -15.18 18.37
CA THR A 86 -5.97 -14.07 17.58
C THR A 86 -4.90 -13.17 16.96
N ALA A 87 -5.32 -12.24 16.11
CA ALA A 87 -4.44 -11.15 15.66
C ALA A 87 -4.09 -10.15 16.78
N PHE A 88 -4.84 -10.13 17.89
CA PHE A 88 -4.54 -9.29 19.05
C PHE A 88 -3.34 -9.84 19.82
N ASP A 89 -3.24 -11.15 19.97
CA ASP A 89 -2.06 -11.83 20.55
C ASP A 89 -0.78 -11.53 19.78
N ALA A 90 -0.81 -11.69 18.46
CA ALA A 90 0.30 -11.35 17.58
C ALA A 90 0.69 -9.85 17.72
N SER A 91 -0.29 -8.97 17.92
CA SER A 91 -0.06 -7.53 18.13
C SER A 91 0.59 -7.24 19.48
N LEU A 92 0.19 -7.95 20.55
CA LEU A 92 0.78 -7.83 21.88
C LEU A 92 2.23 -8.35 21.92
N ILE A 93 2.51 -9.48 21.27
CA ILE A 93 3.88 -10.02 21.09
C ILE A 93 4.76 -8.99 20.36
N LEU A 94 4.27 -8.42 19.26
CA LEU A 94 5.01 -7.43 18.48
C LEU A 94 5.23 -6.10 19.25
N ALA A 95 4.23 -5.66 20.02
CA ALA A 95 4.33 -4.49 20.89
C ALA A 95 5.35 -4.71 22.02
N TYR A 96 5.37 -5.89 22.63
CA TYR A 96 6.37 -6.26 23.63
C TYR A 96 7.78 -6.36 23.03
N TYR A 97 7.94 -6.94 21.84
CA TYR A 97 9.22 -6.97 21.11
C TYR A 97 9.76 -5.55 20.87
N ALA A 98 8.91 -4.61 20.45
CA ALA A 98 9.29 -3.21 20.26
C ALA A 98 9.68 -2.54 21.60
N TYR A 99 8.93 -2.79 22.68
CA TYR A 99 9.25 -2.30 24.02
C TYR A 99 10.60 -2.81 24.55
N ASN A 100 10.86 -4.11 24.43
CA ASN A 100 12.13 -4.74 24.82
C ASN A 100 13.30 -4.21 23.98
N SER A 101 13.11 -4.08 22.66
CA SER A 101 14.09 -3.49 21.73
C SER A 101 14.42 -2.03 22.04
N ALA A 102 13.47 -1.27 22.62
CA ALA A 102 13.68 0.09 23.09
C ALA A 102 14.38 0.18 24.46
N GLY A 103 14.82 -0.95 25.04
CA GLY A 103 15.47 -1.00 26.36
C GLY A 103 14.50 -1.17 27.53
N GLY A 104 13.29 -1.67 27.28
CA GLY A 104 12.35 -2.10 28.30
C GLY A 104 12.89 -3.22 29.20
N SER A 105 12.35 -3.35 30.42
CA SER A 105 12.84 -4.31 31.42
C SER A 105 11.75 -5.10 32.15
N LYS A 106 10.47 -4.85 31.84
CA LYS A 106 9.34 -5.66 32.31
C LYS A 106 9.31 -7.01 31.58
N SER A 107 8.77 -8.04 32.23
CA SER A 107 8.40 -9.27 31.51
C SER A 107 7.18 -9.03 30.62
N ILE A 108 6.88 -9.97 29.72
CA ILE A 108 5.70 -9.87 28.85
C ILE A 108 4.41 -9.98 29.66
N GLU A 109 4.38 -10.79 30.72
CA GLU A 109 3.25 -10.90 31.64
C GLU A 109 2.89 -9.54 32.26
N ASP A 110 3.88 -8.84 32.82
CA ASP A 110 3.70 -7.53 33.44
C ASP A 110 3.25 -6.50 32.40
N TYR A 111 3.92 -6.45 31.24
CA TYR A 111 3.61 -5.52 30.16
C TYR A 111 2.18 -5.68 29.60
N VAL A 112 1.78 -6.92 29.30
CA VAL A 112 0.44 -7.21 28.78
C VAL A 112 -0.62 -6.97 29.85
N SER A 113 -0.35 -7.28 31.12
CA SER A 113 -1.30 -7.01 32.20
C SER A 113 -1.59 -5.51 32.40
N GLU A 114 -0.60 -4.63 32.25
CA GLU A 114 -0.80 -3.17 32.26
C GLU A 114 -1.60 -2.69 31.04
N PHE A 115 -1.31 -3.26 29.86
CA PHE A 115 -2.00 -2.90 28.62
C PHE A 115 -3.49 -3.27 28.64
N ILE A 116 -3.83 -4.42 29.24
CA ILE A 116 -5.22 -4.91 29.36
C ILE A 116 -5.98 -4.25 30.53
N SER A 117 -5.31 -3.95 31.65
CA SER A 117 -5.96 -3.41 32.85
C SER A 117 -6.29 -1.90 32.77
N GLY A 118 -5.69 -1.16 31.83
CA GLY A 118 -6.04 0.23 31.57
C GLY A 118 -5.57 1.24 32.61
N GLU A 119 -4.66 0.87 33.53
CA GLU A 119 -4.03 1.83 34.46
C GLU A 119 -3.01 2.72 33.73
N VAL A 120 -3.50 3.83 33.19
CA VAL A 120 -2.69 4.85 32.51
C VAL A 120 -1.70 5.50 33.48
N THR A 121 -0.47 4.99 33.50
CA THR A 121 0.68 5.73 34.04
C THR A 121 1.36 6.49 32.90
N THR A 122 0.94 7.73 32.65
CA THR A 122 1.56 8.62 31.66
C THR A 122 3.02 8.88 32.02
N THR A 123 3.94 8.15 31.39
CA THR A 123 5.37 8.47 31.44
C THR A 123 5.72 9.29 30.21
N SER A 124 6.03 10.57 30.41
CA SER A 124 6.39 11.49 29.33
C SER A 124 7.73 11.10 28.70
N THR A 125 7.71 10.62 27.46
CA THR A 125 8.93 10.36 26.69
C THR A 125 9.58 11.68 26.28
N THR A 126 10.65 12.07 26.98
CA THR A 126 11.51 13.18 26.57
C THR A 126 12.37 12.74 25.40
N THR A 127 11.90 13.00 24.17
CA THR A 127 12.72 12.80 22.97
C THR A 127 13.95 13.70 23.03
N THR A 128 15.12 13.11 23.28
CA THR A 128 16.40 13.83 23.19
C THR A 128 16.79 13.96 21.73
N THR A 129 16.45 15.10 21.12
CA THR A 129 16.93 15.46 19.79
C THR A 129 18.44 15.70 19.83
N VAL A 130 19.22 14.77 19.28
CA VAL A 130 20.65 14.97 19.02
C VAL A 130 20.78 15.98 17.88
N SER A 131 20.81 17.26 18.24
CA SER A 131 20.97 18.37 17.30
C SER A 131 22.44 18.48 16.85
N THR A 132 22.79 17.89 15.71
CA THR A 132 24.07 18.15 15.03
C THR A 132 24.13 19.61 14.59
N THR A 133 24.73 20.46 15.43
CA THR A 133 24.94 21.88 15.15
C THR A 133 26.24 22.08 14.38
N THR A 134 26.15 22.31 13.07
CA THR A 134 27.29 22.74 12.26
C THR A 134 27.68 24.17 12.64
N SER A 135 28.61 24.32 13.57
CA SER A 135 29.08 25.62 14.05
C SER A 135 30.07 26.26 13.07
N THR A 136 29.62 27.19 12.22
CA THR A 136 30.54 28.08 11.47
C THR A 136 31.14 29.14 12.41
N THR A 137 32.36 28.91 12.89
CA THR A 137 33.06 29.85 13.78
C THR A 137 33.59 31.08 13.06
N THR A 138 32.92 32.23 13.21
CA THR A 138 33.44 33.53 12.78
C THR A 138 34.24 34.20 13.90
N LYS A 139 35.56 33.92 13.99
CA LYS A 139 36.45 34.60 14.95
C LYS A 139 37.01 35.91 14.37
N LYS A 140 36.50 37.03 14.88
CA LYS A 140 37.09 38.37 14.73
C LYS A 140 38.50 38.41 15.33
N LYS A 141 39.53 38.63 14.52
CA LYS A 141 40.91 38.91 14.96
C LYS A 141 41.27 40.35 14.60
N THR A 142 41.73 41.12 15.58
CA THR A 142 42.21 42.50 15.38
C THR A 142 43.73 42.57 15.58
N THR A 143 44.35 43.44 14.78
CA THR A 143 45.63 44.14 15.00
C THR A 143 46.99 43.42 14.80
N THR A 144 47.74 44.05 13.88
CA THR A 144 49.19 44.40 13.92
C THR A 144 50.26 43.61 13.14
N THR A 145 50.91 44.38 12.25
CA THR A 145 52.33 44.41 11.81
C THR A 145 52.85 43.45 10.71
N SER A 146 53.26 44.06 9.57
CA SER A 146 54.47 43.81 8.72
C SER A 146 54.70 42.41 8.09
N THR A 147 55.18 42.24 6.85
CA THR A 147 55.81 43.15 5.86
C THR A 147 55.77 42.53 4.44
N THR A 148 55.91 43.37 3.38
CA THR A 148 56.51 43.12 2.02
C THR A 148 56.38 41.72 1.37
N THR A 149 55.97 41.54 0.10
CA THR A 149 56.47 42.26 -1.10
C THR A 149 55.55 42.14 -2.33
N THR A 150 55.64 43.16 -3.18
CA THR A 150 55.02 43.36 -4.50
C THR A 150 55.21 42.24 -5.52
N SER A 151 54.16 41.95 -6.31
CA SER A 151 54.28 41.91 -7.77
C SER A 151 53.02 42.51 -8.42
N THR A 152 53.20 43.29 -9.48
CA THR A 152 52.17 44.16 -10.06
C THR A 152 51.63 43.62 -11.37
N THR A 153 50.34 43.85 -11.64
CA THR A 153 49.98 44.36 -12.97
C THR A 153 48.88 45.41 -12.88
N THR A 154 49.04 46.46 -13.67
CA THR A 154 48.17 47.64 -13.80
C THR A 154 46.79 47.26 -14.38
N ARG A 155 45.69 48.02 -14.19
CA ARG A 155 45.57 49.45 -14.52
C ARG A 155 44.37 50.14 -13.83
N LYS A 156 44.61 51.38 -13.36
CA LYS A 156 43.63 52.37 -12.84
C LYS A 156 42.47 52.60 -13.83
N LYS A 157 41.24 52.96 -13.43
CA LYS A 157 40.74 54.29 -12.95
C LYS A 157 39.18 54.18 -12.94
N LYS A 158 38.33 54.99 -12.28
CA LYS A 158 38.45 56.06 -11.26
C LYS A 158 37.03 56.34 -10.69
N THR A 159 36.92 56.67 -9.39
CA THR A 159 35.89 57.52 -8.70
C THR A 159 34.38 57.21 -8.85
N THR A 160 33.58 57.07 -7.77
CA THR A 160 32.98 58.12 -6.86
C THR A 160 32.04 59.09 -7.64
N THR A 161 30.82 59.45 -7.21
CA THR A 161 30.30 59.64 -5.83
C THR A 161 28.76 59.54 -5.71
N THR A 162 28.28 59.12 -4.53
CA THR A 162 27.00 59.32 -3.81
C THR A 162 25.99 60.39 -4.31
N SER A 163 24.67 60.10 -4.27
CA SER A 163 23.63 60.82 -3.47
C SER A 163 22.17 60.43 -3.81
N THR A 164 21.26 60.63 -2.85
CA THR A 164 19.86 60.16 -2.81
C THR A 164 18.82 61.27 -3.12
N THR A 165 17.57 60.88 -3.50
CA THR A 165 16.24 61.48 -3.13
C THR A 165 15.28 61.73 -4.33
N THR A 166 13.96 61.62 -4.09
CA THR A 166 12.80 61.73 -5.02
C THR A 166 12.34 63.21 -5.27
N THR A 167 11.28 63.60 -6.02
CA THR A 167 9.98 62.94 -6.35
C THR A 167 9.23 63.58 -7.56
N THR A 168 8.39 62.79 -8.26
CA THR A 168 7.16 63.17 -9.05
C THR A 168 7.18 64.15 -10.25
N THR A 169 6.74 63.65 -11.43
CA THR A 169 5.81 64.21 -12.48
C THR A 169 5.96 65.66 -13.01
N THR A 170 5.63 66.06 -14.26
CA THR A 170 4.80 65.56 -15.41
C THR A 170 5.30 66.24 -16.73
N THR A 171 4.77 66.08 -17.96
CA THR A 171 4.24 64.95 -18.77
C THR A 171 3.84 65.48 -20.18
N LYS A 172 4.24 64.81 -21.28
CA LYS A 172 3.68 65.01 -22.65
C LYS A 172 3.94 63.74 -23.48
N LYS A 173 3.09 63.22 -24.38
CA LYS A 173 1.64 62.99 -24.52
C LYS A 173 1.45 62.51 -25.97
N GLN A 174 0.98 61.28 -26.16
CA GLN A 174 0.24 60.82 -27.37
C GLN A 174 -0.53 59.55 -26.96
N THR A 175 -1.77 59.64 -26.44
CA THR A 175 -3.05 59.73 -27.19
C THR A 175 -3.23 58.51 -28.13
N THR A 176 -3.65 57.34 -27.64
CA THR A 176 -5.05 56.84 -27.44
C THR A 176 -5.92 56.72 -28.71
N THR A 177 -6.47 55.51 -28.92
CA THR A 177 -7.85 55.32 -29.40
C THR A 177 -8.43 54.11 -28.66
N SER A 178 -9.60 54.29 -28.06
CA SER A 178 -10.37 53.25 -27.37
C SER A 178 -11.59 52.91 -28.22
N THR A 179 -11.99 51.64 -28.27
CA THR A 179 -13.25 51.25 -28.90
C THR A 179 -13.94 50.20 -28.04
N THR A 180 -15.13 50.55 -27.55
CA THR A 180 -16.05 49.62 -26.88
C THR A 180 -16.52 48.57 -27.88
N THR A 181 -16.55 47.29 -27.48
CA THR A 181 -17.26 46.25 -28.24
C THR A 181 -18.04 45.34 -27.29
N THR A 182 -19.22 44.96 -27.76
CA THR A 182 -20.27 44.27 -27.01
C THR A 182 -19.99 42.77 -26.88
N SER A 183 -20.56 42.17 -25.84
CA SER A 183 -20.63 40.73 -25.60
C SER A 183 -21.06 39.90 -26.83
N THR A 184 -20.31 38.84 -27.12
CA THR A 184 -20.80 37.65 -27.83
C THR A 184 -20.12 36.41 -27.25
N THR A 185 -20.87 35.63 -26.47
CA THR A 185 -20.46 34.28 -26.07
C THR A 185 -20.70 33.33 -27.24
N SER A 186 -19.64 32.73 -27.76
CA SER A 186 -19.71 31.73 -28.82
C SER A 186 -20.40 30.45 -28.33
N THR A 187 -21.57 30.16 -28.89
CA THR A 187 -22.31 28.90 -28.68
C THR A 187 -21.86 27.89 -29.72
N THR A 188 -21.15 26.84 -29.31
CA THR A 188 -20.81 25.72 -30.20
C THR A 188 -22.03 24.82 -30.36
N THR A 189 -22.65 24.85 -31.54
CA THR A 189 -23.76 23.95 -31.87
C THR A 189 -23.22 22.63 -32.39
N THR A 190 -23.20 21.60 -31.55
CA THR A 190 -22.89 20.24 -31.99
C THR A 190 -24.19 19.51 -32.33
N THR A 191 -24.49 19.40 -33.62
CA THR A 191 -25.64 18.61 -34.11
C THR A 191 -25.34 17.13 -33.95
N SER A 192 -26.10 16.46 -33.08
CA SER A 192 -26.08 14.99 -32.94
C SER A 192 -27.52 14.46 -32.92
N THR A 193 -27.79 13.45 -33.73
CA THR A 193 -29.12 12.95 -34.07
C THR A 193 -29.79 12.22 -32.91
N THR A 194 -31.00 12.64 -32.52
CA THR A 194 -31.87 11.89 -31.62
C THR A 194 -32.58 10.75 -32.33
N THR A 195 -32.19 9.51 -32.03
CA THR A 195 -32.97 8.31 -32.33
C THR A 195 -33.94 8.04 -31.19
N THR A 196 -35.23 8.26 -31.44
CA THR A 196 -36.30 7.95 -30.47
C THR A 196 -36.54 6.45 -30.42
N SER A 197 -36.23 5.80 -29.31
CA SER A 197 -36.65 4.43 -28.99
C SER A 197 -37.74 4.45 -27.92
N GLU A 198 -38.96 4.10 -28.36
CA GLU A 198 -40.20 4.04 -27.58
C GLU A 198 -40.21 2.85 -26.60
N PRO A 199 -40.61 3.04 -25.32
CA PRO A 199 -40.87 1.91 -24.43
C PRO A 199 -42.25 1.31 -24.74
N THR A 200 -42.23 0.16 -25.41
CA THR A 200 -43.40 -0.68 -25.70
C THR A 200 -44.27 -0.90 -24.47
N THR A 201 -45.55 -0.51 -24.57
CA THR A 201 -46.63 -1.10 -23.78
C THR A 201 -47.33 -2.14 -24.65
N THR A 202 -47.63 -3.32 -24.12
CA THR A 202 -48.47 -4.31 -24.81
C THR A 202 -49.40 -4.98 -23.81
N SER A 203 -50.68 -5.03 -24.20
CA SER A 203 -51.81 -5.39 -23.36
C SER A 203 -51.87 -6.89 -23.06
N THR A 204 -52.37 -7.24 -21.87
CA THR A 204 -53.03 -8.53 -21.67
C THR A 204 -54.45 -8.34 -21.16
N THR A 205 -55.36 -8.89 -21.95
CA THR A 205 -56.82 -8.95 -21.80
C THR A 205 -57.27 -9.49 -20.43
N SER A 206 -58.20 -8.79 -19.78
CA SER A 206 -58.96 -9.30 -18.64
C SER A 206 -60.42 -9.54 -19.03
N THR A 207 -60.85 -10.80 -18.97
CA THR A 207 -62.19 -11.26 -19.37
C THR A 207 -63.26 -10.80 -18.38
N THR A 208 -64.39 -10.30 -18.89
CA THR A 208 -65.56 -9.93 -18.09
C THR A 208 -66.16 -11.16 -17.39
N THR A 209 -66.32 -11.09 -16.07
CA THR A 209 -67.24 -11.98 -15.34
C THR A 209 -68.19 -11.12 -14.53
N THR A 210 -69.49 -11.20 -14.83
CA THR A 210 -70.54 -10.46 -14.11
C THR A 210 -70.85 -11.10 -12.77
N THR A 211 -70.58 -10.38 -11.68
CA THR A 211 -71.27 -10.58 -10.38
C THR A 211 -71.98 -9.30 -9.99
N THR A 212 -73.31 -9.37 -9.97
CA THR A 212 -74.17 -8.33 -9.42
C THR A 212 -73.97 -8.27 -7.90
N SER A 213 -73.55 -7.12 -7.41
CA SER A 213 -73.64 -6.75 -5.98
C SER A 213 -74.13 -5.30 -5.87
N GLU A 214 -74.85 -5.04 -4.78
CA GLU A 214 -75.68 -3.86 -4.53
C GLU A 214 -74.96 -2.50 -4.61
N PRO A 215 -75.69 -1.38 -4.71
CA PRO A 215 -75.09 -0.05 -4.72
C PRO A 215 -74.37 0.26 -3.41
N THR A 216 -73.05 0.09 -3.39
CA THR A 216 -72.20 0.51 -2.27
C THR A 216 -72.18 2.02 -2.20
N THR A 217 -72.88 2.57 -1.20
CA THR A 217 -72.88 4.00 -0.89
C THR A 217 -71.45 4.49 -0.64
N THR A 218 -70.97 5.45 -1.44
CA THR A 218 -69.71 6.15 -1.16
C THR A 218 -69.91 7.07 0.05
N SER A 219 -69.79 6.49 1.25
CA SER A 219 -69.68 7.23 2.49
C SER A 219 -68.33 7.93 2.51
N THR A 220 -68.31 9.23 2.25
CA THR A 220 -67.17 10.09 2.58
C THR A 220 -67.05 10.14 4.11
N THR A 221 -66.25 9.25 4.68
CA THR A 221 -65.90 9.29 6.10
C THR A 221 -65.04 10.52 6.36
N THR A 222 -65.67 11.64 6.69
CA THR A 222 -65.00 12.76 7.37
C THR A 222 -64.58 12.26 8.75
N THR A 223 -63.37 11.71 8.84
CA THR A 223 -62.71 11.40 10.10
C THR A 223 -62.57 12.70 10.89
N TYR A 224 -63.37 12.82 11.95
CA TYR A 224 -63.28 13.94 12.88
C TYR A 224 -61.95 13.80 13.63
N ALA A 225 -60.92 14.51 13.19
CA ALA A 225 -59.61 14.50 13.83
C ALA A 225 -59.77 14.92 15.30
N ASP A 226 -59.30 14.10 16.24
CA ASP A 226 -59.40 14.42 17.66
C ASP A 226 -58.52 15.65 17.94
N PRO A 227 -59.11 16.80 18.34
CA PRO A 227 -58.37 18.05 18.54
C PRO A 227 -57.36 17.99 19.70
N TYR A 228 -57.31 16.89 20.45
CA TYR A 228 -56.35 16.65 21.54
C TYR A 228 -55.23 15.67 21.19
N THR A 229 -55.20 15.15 19.96
CA THR A 229 -54.12 14.27 19.42
C THR A 229 -53.28 15.00 18.39
N VAL A 230 -51.99 14.63 18.28
CA VAL A 230 -51.11 15.19 17.23
C VAL A 230 -51.55 14.67 15.86
N ALA A 231 -51.68 15.60 14.91
CA ALA A 231 -52.10 15.36 13.53
C ALA A 231 -51.07 15.83 12.48
N GLU A 232 -50.16 16.75 12.85
CA GLU A 232 -49.11 17.27 11.99
C GLU A 232 -47.86 17.55 12.83
N ILE A 233 -46.68 17.26 12.27
CA ILE A 233 -45.38 17.65 12.85
C ILE A 233 -44.71 18.62 11.89
N LYS A 234 -44.26 19.76 12.42
CA LYS A 234 -43.44 20.73 11.66
C LYS A 234 -42.05 20.80 12.27
N LEU A 235 -41.04 20.72 11.42
CA LEU A 235 -39.64 20.97 11.75
C LEU A 235 -39.23 22.38 11.32
N ASP A 236 -38.26 22.97 12.03
CA ASP A 236 -37.60 24.22 11.62
C ASP A 236 -36.67 24.02 10.41
N LYS A 237 -36.09 22.83 10.26
CA LYS A 237 -35.24 22.40 9.14
C LYS A 237 -35.53 20.96 8.72
N TYR A 238 -35.33 20.66 7.43
CA TYR A 238 -35.53 19.32 6.84
C TYR A 238 -34.25 18.75 6.20
N GLU A 239 -33.15 19.50 6.23
CA GLU A 239 -31.83 19.03 5.81
C GLU A 239 -30.76 19.54 6.78
N MET A 240 -29.72 18.74 7.01
CA MET A 240 -28.50 19.11 7.74
C MET A 240 -27.27 18.68 6.93
N ASN A 241 -26.27 19.56 6.83
CA ASN A 241 -24.96 19.24 6.29
C ASN A 241 -23.94 19.42 7.40
N LEU A 242 -23.28 18.35 7.83
CA LEU A 242 -22.36 18.30 8.96
C LEU A 242 -21.00 17.80 8.51
N GLU A 243 -19.93 18.21 9.19
CA GLU A 243 -18.65 17.49 9.17
C GLU A 243 -18.68 16.38 10.24
N ILE A 244 -17.80 15.38 10.14
CA ILE A 244 -17.58 14.40 11.23
C ILE A 244 -17.27 15.14 12.55
N ASP A 245 -17.78 14.60 13.67
CA ASP A 245 -17.81 15.21 15.02
C ASP A 245 -18.66 16.51 15.14
N GLY A 246 -19.22 17.00 14.03
CA GLY A 246 -20.13 18.13 13.97
C GLY A 246 -21.53 17.80 14.50
N HIS A 247 -22.27 18.83 14.87
CA HIS A 247 -23.61 18.69 15.47
C HIS A 247 -24.52 19.87 15.11
N ASP A 248 -25.83 19.61 15.07
CA ASP A 248 -26.89 20.61 14.93
C ASP A 248 -28.16 20.10 15.63
N ILE A 249 -29.06 21.01 16.01
CA ILE A 249 -30.32 20.69 16.69
C ILE A 249 -31.50 21.01 15.79
N ALA A 250 -32.51 20.13 15.75
CA ALA A 250 -33.78 20.40 15.08
C ALA A 250 -34.88 20.69 16.10
N TYR A 251 -35.70 21.70 15.84
CA TYR A 251 -36.81 22.08 16.70
C TYR A 251 -38.15 21.65 16.11
N VAL A 252 -38.98 21.02 16.96
CA VAL A 252 -40.26 20.42 16.56
C VAL A 252 -41.44 21.26 17.03
N THR A 253 -42.44 21.41 16.18
CA THR A 253 -43.76 21.95 16.52
C THR A 253 -44.83 20.89 16.27
N MET A 254 -45.37 20.32 17.35
CA MET A 254 -46.46 19.35 17.35
C MET A 254 -47.81 20.07 17.22
N LEU A 255 -48.57 19.78 16.15
CA LEU A 255 -49.87 20.40 15.87
C LEU A 255 -51.02 19.38 15.92
N PRO A 256 -52.24 19.78 16.35
CA PRO A 256 -52.64 21.12 16.78
C PRO A 256 -52.06 21.48 18.16
N GLU A 257 -52.01 22.78 18.46
CA GLU A 257 -51.46 23.29 19.73
C GLU A 257 -52.22 22.75 20.97
N THR A 258 -53.47 22.34 20.79
CA THR A 258 -54.33 21.70 21.79
C THR A 258 -54.00 20.22 22.07
N ALA A 259 -53.04 19.62 21.36
CA ALA A 259 -52.58 18.26 21.61
C ALA A 259 -52.04 18.10 23.03
N LYS A 260 -52.50 17.07 23.75
CA LYS A 260 -52.19 16.87 25.19
C LYS A 260 -50.83 16.21 25.44
N ASP A 261 -50.43 15.32 24.56
CA ASP A 261 -49.14 14.63 24.62
C ASP A 261 -48.34 14.99 23.36
N LYS A 262 -47.30 15.81 23.57
CA LYS A 262 -46.42 16.33 22.52
C LYS A 262 -45.03 15.66 22.55
N ARG A 263 -44.87 14.54 23.26
CA ARG A 263 -43.57 13.86 23.39
C ARG A 263 -43.08 13.32 22.07
N GLU A 264 -41.84 13.64 21.76
CA GLU A 264 -41.10 13.25 20.57
C GLU A 264 -40.48 11.86 20.72
N ILE A 265 -40.39 11.12 19.62
CA ILE A 265 -39.59 9.91 19.49
C ILE A 265 -38.69 10.11 18.28
N TRP A 266 -37.38 10.16 18.52
CA TRP A 266 -36.36 10.35 17.50
C TRP A 266 -35.67 9.02 17.16
N SER A 267 -35.24 8.88 15.90
CA SER A 267 -34.49 7.70 15.42
C SER A 267 -33.67 8.04 14.17
N SER A 268 -32.48 7.45 14.03
CA SER A 268 -31.66 7.53 12.81
C SER A 268 -31.86 6.31 11.90
N SER A 269 -31.77 6.51 10.58
CA SER A 269 -31.72 5.40 9.62
C SER A 269 -30.35 4.72 9.54
N ASP A 270 -29.28 5.40 9.99
CA ASP A 270 -27.93 4.84 10.11
C ASP A 270 -27.13 5.61 11.17
N GLU A 271 -27.06 5.04 12.37
CA GLU A 271 -26.35 5.61 13.52
C GLU A 271 -24.83 5.68 13.32
N ARG A 272 -24.27 4.97 12.33
CA ARG A 272 -22.85 5.07 11.96
C ARG A 272 -22.55 6.34 11.16
N VAL A 273 -23.59 6.96 10.57
CA VAL A 273 -23.49 8.25 9.87
C VAL A 273 -23.81 9.38 10.83
N ALA A 274 -24.97 9.33 11.50
CA ALA A 274 -25.33 10.30 12.53
C ALA A 274 -26.31 9.70 13.55
N ILE A 275 -26.15 10.10 14.82
CA ILE A 275 -27.06 9.80 15.93
C ILE A 275 -27.91 11.02 16.26
N VAL A 276 -29.03 10.80 16.95
CA VAL A 276 -29.93 11.84 17.46
C VAL A 276 -30.35 11.49 18.88
N ASP A 277 -30.42 12.48 19.77
CA ASP A 277 -30.93 12.30 21.13
C ASP A 277 -32.45 12.52 21.25
N ASN A 278 -32.96 12.52 22.47
CA ASN A 278 -34.39 12.72 22.74
C ASN A 278 -34.85 14.19 22.74
N GLU A 279 -33.95 15.15 22.45
CA GLU A 279 -34.23 16.59 22.34
C GLU A 279 -34.01 17.11 20.90
N GLY A 280 -33.73 16.21 19.95
CA GLY A 280 -33.51 16.54 18.53
C GLY A 280 -32.09 17.01 18.22
N TYR A 281 -31.13 16.81 19.12
CA TYR A 281 -29.72 17.11 18.90
C TYR A 281 -29.06 16.00 18.08
N VAL A 282 -28.67 16.33 16.85
CA VAL A 282 -28.05 15.41 15.90
C VAL A 282 -26.53 15.57 15.96
N THR A 283 -25.80 14.47 16.11
CA THR A 283 -24.33 14.42 16.09
C THR A 283 -23.85 13.51 14.96
N ALA A 284 -22.94 14.03 14.13
CA ALA A 284 -22.32 13.31 13.02
C ALA A 284 -21.23 12.36 13.53
N ILE A 285 -21.28 11.11 13.06
CA ILE A 285 -20.39 10.01 13.48
C ILE A 285 -19.47 9.56 12.33
N GLY A 286 -19.96 9.59 11.08
CA GLY A 286 -19.20 9.09 9.94
C GLY A 286 -19.72 9.62 8.60
N GLU A 287 -18.85 9.68 7.60
CA GLU A 287 -19.17 10.15 6.25
C GLU A 287 -20.35 9.37 5.64
N GLY A 288 -21.30 10.09 5.03
CA GLY A 288 -22.41 9.47 4.32
C GLY A 288 -23.68 10.30 4.31
N LYS A 289 -24.81 9.60 4.18
CA LYS A 289 -26.16 10.18 4.17
C LYS A 289 -27.12 9.28 4.94
N CYS A 290 -27.81 9.83 5.92
CA CYS A 290 -28.89 9.15 6.65
C CYS A 290 -30.14 10.04 6.73
N ILE A 291 -31.22 9.47 7.25
CA ILE A 291 -32.48 10.16 7.53
C ILE A 291 -32.74 10.08 9.03
N ILE A 292 -32.89 11.24 9.67
CA ILE A 292 -33.37 11.33 11.04
C ILE A 292 -34.89 11.48 11.00
N THR A 293 -35.61 10.64 11.72
CA THR A 293 -37.07 10.67 11.80
C THR A 293 -37.51 11.09 13.20
N VAL A 294 -38.47 12.01 13.29
CA VAL A 294 -39.23 12.30 14.52
C VAL A 294 -40.67 11.80 14.37
N LYS A 295 -41.20 11.18 15.43
CA LYS A 295 -42.59 10.70 15.53
C LYS A 295 -43.27 11.26 16.77
N SER A 296 -44.60 11.37 16.74
CA SER A 296 -45.36 11.64 17.95
C SER A 296 -45.56 10.37 18.78
N THR A 297 -45.31 10.44 20.09
CA THR A 297 -45.66 9.34 21.02
C THR A 297 -47.16 9.07 21.03
N ALA A 298 -47.99 10.10 20.83
CA ALA A 298 -49.44 10.02 20.85
C ALA A 298 -50.04 9.47 19.54
N ASN A 299 -49.31 9.62 18.44
CA ASN A 299 -49.75 9.19 17.11
C ASN A 299 -48.52 8.84 16.22
N PRO A 300 -47.99 7.60 16.31
CA PRO A 300 -46.76 7.20 15.61
C PRO A 300 -46.86 7.18 14.08
N ASP A 301 -48.06 7.24 13.52
CA ASP A 301 -48.30 7.38 12.07
C ASP A 301 -48.03 8.81 11.57
N VAL A 302 -47.97 9.80 12.48
CA VAL A 302 -47.53 11.16 12.18
C VAL A 302 -46.04 11.28 12.48
N PHE A 303 -45.26 11.51 11.42
CA PHE A 303 -43.82 11.66 11.47
C PHE A 303 -43.33 12.77 10.55
N ALA A 304 -42.10 13.24 10.79
CA ALA A 304 -41.35 14.11 9.90
C ALA A 304 -39.91 13.64 9.80
N GLU A 305 -39.24 13.97 8.69
CA GLU A 305 -37.91 13.47 8.35
C GLU A 305 -36.93 14.62 8.05
N ILE A 306 -35.68 14.43 8.44
CA ILE A 306 -34.54 15.32 8.17
C ILE A 306 -33.50 14.52 7.39
N VAL A 307 -33.08 15.04 6.23
CA VAL A 307 -31.98 14.46 5.45
C VAL A 307 -30.66 14.97 6.01
N VAL A 308 -29.87 14.09 6.63
CA VAL A 308 -28.53 14.43 7.14
C VAL A 308 -27.48 13.95 6.15
N ARG A 309 -26.53 14.83 5.84
CA ARG A 309 -25.36 14.56 5.00
C ARG A 309 -24.12 14.87 5.82
N VAL A 310 -23.21 13.90 5.92
CA VAL A 310 -21.96 14.04 6.67
C VAL A 310 -20.79 13.95 5.70
N THR A 311 -19.92 14.95 5.73
CA THR A 311 -18.67 15.02 4.95
C THR A 311 -17.45 14.87 5.85
N ASP A 312 -16.34 14.42 5.26
CA ASP A 312 -15.02 14.46 5.90
C ASP A 312 -14.04 15.29 5.07
N SER A 313 -13.87 16.56 5.46
CA SER A 313 -12.88 17.48 4.87
C SER A 313 -11.41 17.14 5.18
N HIS A 314 -11.15 16.08 5.94
CA HIS A 314 -9.81 15.57 6.28
C HIS A 314 -9.50 14.22 5.63
N LYS A 315 -10.42 13.66 4.84
CA LYS A 315 -10.23 12.42 4.08
C LYS A 315 -9.34 12.65 2.87
N ILE A 316 -8.32 11.82 2.68
CA ILE A 316 -7.51 11.85 1.45
C ILE A 316 -8.36 11.45 0.26
N THR A 317 -8.36 12.29 -0.77
CA THR A 317 -9.11 12.13 -2.02
C THR A 317 -8.23 12.13 -3.26
N ASP A 318 -7.01 12.66 -3.16
CA ASP A 318 -6.09 12.84 -4.29
C ASP A 318 -4.63 12.75 -3.81
N ILE A 319 -3.73 12.30 -4.68
CA ILE A 319 -2.29 12.21 -4.44
C ILE A 319 -1.60 12.90 -5.61
N LYS A 320 -0.64 13.77 -5.32
CA LYS A 320 0.16 14.42 -6.35
C LYS A 320 1.64 14.06 -6.18
N LEU A 321 2.24 13.54 -7.25
CA LEU A 321 3.68 13.35 -7.35
C LEU A 321 4.37 14.56 -7.99
N ASP A 322 5.66 14.74 -7.68
CA ASP A 322 6.55 15.68 -8.38
C ASP A 322 6.97 15.18 -9.77
N LYS A 323 7.05 13.86 -9.95
CA LYS A 323 7.32 13.16 -11.23
C LYS A 323 6.60 11.81 -11.31
N TYR A 324 6.31 11.39 -12.54
CA TYR A 324 5.58 10.15 -12.87
C TYR A 324 6.42 9.17 -13.71
N GLU A 325 7.65 9.56 -14.07
CA GLU A 325 8.60 8.72 -14.80
C GLU A 325 10.01 8.92 -14.22
N MET A 326 10.82 7.86 -14.22
CA MET A 326 12.25 7.87 -13.88
C MET A 326 13.04 7.05 -14.91
N GLU A 327 14.20 7.58 -15.31
CA GLU A 327 15.19 6.88 -16.14
C GLU A 327 16.49 6.81 -15.33
N LEU A 328 16.96 5.60 -15.01
CA LEU A 328 18.09 5.33 -14.11
C LEU A 328 19.08 4.34 -14.77
N GLU A 329 20.36 4.42 -14.42
CA GLU A 329 21.31 3.32 -14.67
C GLU A 329 21.30 2.32 -13.50
N VAL A 330 21.71 1.07 -13.74
CA VAL A 330 21.83 0.06 -12.66
C VAL A 330 22.79 0.56 -11.56
N GLY A 331 22.29 0.59 -10.32
CA GLY A 331 23.01 1.10 -9.15
C GLY A 331 22.77 2.59 -8.84
N ASP A 332 22.14 3.36 -9.74
CA ASP A 332 21.70 4.73 -9.44
C ASP A 332 20.45 4.75 -8.56
N ASN A 333 20.19 5.91 -7.95
CA ASN A 333 19.03 6.16 -7.11
C ASN A 333 18.44 7.56 -7.37
N ASP A 334 17.13 7.70 -7.16
CA ASP A 334 16.39 8.97 -7.23
C ASP A 334 15.26 8.97 -6.19
N ILE A 335 14.73 10.14 -5.82
CA ILE A 335 13.63 10.28 -4.84
C ILE A 335 12.42 10.93 -5.49
N ALA A 336 11.23 10.34 -5.32
CA ALA A 336 9.96 10.98 -5.64
C ALA A 336 9.35 11.65 -4.39
N TYR A 337 8.73 12.82 -4.58
CA TYR A 337 8.05 13.56 -3.52
C TYR A 337 6.55 13.54 -3.72
N VAL A 338 5.82 13.27 -2.65
CA VAL A 338 4.36 13.13 -2.62
C VAL A 338 3.72 14.33 -1.95
N THR A 339 2.53 14.70 -2.41
CA THR A 339 1.63 15.63 -1.72
C THR A 339 0.26 14.99 -1.61
N MET A 340 -0.10 14.63 -0.38
CA MET A 340 -1.39 14.05 0.01
C MET A 340 -2.45 15.16 0.10
N LEU A 341 -3.56 15.03 -0.63
CA LEU A 341 -4.62 16.04 -0.72
C LEU A 341 -5.98 15.51 -0.19
N PRO A 342 -6.75 16.34 0.54
CA PRO A 342 -6.54 17.77 0.81
C PRO A 342 -5.44 18.04 1.85
N GLU A 343 -4.86 19.24 1.81
CA GLU A 343 -3.78 19.62 2.74
C GLU A 343 -4.22 19.63 4.22
N THR A 344 -5.54 19.70 4.47
CA THR A 344 -6.16 19.57 5.80
C THR A 344 -6.16 18.15 6.36
N ALA A 345 -5.82 17.12 5.57
CA ALA A 345 -5.95 15.74 5.99
C ALA A 345 -5.12 15.39 7.24
N LYS A 346 -5.75 14.63 8.15
CA LYS A 346 -5.18 14.28 9.48
C LYS A 346 -4.11 13.19 9.38
N ASP A 347 -4.31 12.20 8.52
CA ASP A 347 -3.36 11.12 8.27
C ASP A 347 -2.89 11.17 6.81
N LYS A 348 -1.59 11.49 6.64
CA LYS A 348 -0.92 11.64 5.35
C LYS A 348 0.13 10.53 5.11
N ARG A 349 0.07 9.42 5.86
CA ARG A 349 1.08 8.36 5.75
C ARG A 349 1.01 7.65 4.39
N GLU A 350 2.17 7.49 3.79
CA GLU A 350 2.39 6.85 2.49
C GLU A 350 2.68 5.36 2.64
N ILE A 351 2.26 4.57 1.65
CA ILE A 351 2.65 3.18 1.47
C ILE A 351 3.22 3.04 0.06
N TRP A 352 4.50 2.67 -0.02
CA TRP A 352 5.23 2.49 -1.27
C TRP A 352 5.38 1.00 -1.62
N SER A 353 5.44 0.68 -2.90
CA SER A 353 5.64 -0.68 -3.41
C SER A 353 6.21 -0.69 -4.83
N SER A 354 6.93 -1.75 -5.20
CA SER A 354 7.41 -1.99 -6.56
C SER A 354 6.67 -3.15 -7.22
N SER A 355 6.39 -3.04 -8.52
CA SER A 355 5.88 -4.15 -9.32
C SER A 355 6.95 -5.22 -9.62
N ASP A 356 8.23 -4.86 -9.53
CA ASP A 356 9.37 -5.75 -9.78
C ASP A 356 10.63 -5.23 -9.07
N GLU A 357 10.90 -5.78 -7.89
CA GLU A 357 12.07 -5.46 -7.05
C GLU A 357 13.41 -5.90 -7.67
N SER A 358 13.40 -6.77 -8.69
CA SER A 358 14.62 -7.12 -9.43
C SER A 358 15.05 -6.03 -10.41
N VAL A 359 14.12 -5.15 -10.80
CA VAL A 359 14.37 -3.96 -11.63
C VAL A 359 14.65 -2.74 -10.76
N ALA A 360 13.74 -2.43 -9.81
CA ALA A 360 13.94 -1.34 -8.86
C ALA A 360 13.18 -1.56 -7.55
N ILE A 361 13.80 -1.18 -6.44
CA ILE A 361 13.18 -1.15 -5.10
C ILE A 361 12.84 0.30 -4.71
N VAL A 362 11.90 0.46 -3.79
CA VAL A 362 11.53 1.75 -3.18
C VAL A 362 11.44 1.61 -1.67
N ASP A 363 11.88 2.63 -0.93
CA ASP A 363 11.72 2.67 0.53
C ASP A 363 10.45 3.41 0.98
N ASN A 364 10.29 3.62 2.29
CA ASN A 364 9.14 4.29 2.88
C ASN A 364 9.19 5.83 2.81
N GLU A 365 10.25 6.42 2.26
CA GLU A 365 10.41 7.86 2.03
C GLU A 365 10.39 8.23 0.52
N GLY A 366 10.16 7.24 -0.36
CA GLY A 366 10.10 7.44 -1.81
C GLY A 366 11.45 7.41 -2.52
N TYR A 367 12.54 6.96 -1.87
CA TYR A 367 13.81 6.69 -2.55
C TYR A 367 13.72 5.41 -3.37
N VAL A 368 13.83 5.56 -4.69
CA VAL A 368 13.89 4.47 -5.66
C VAL A 368 15.35 4.15 -5.97
N THR A 369 15.73 2.87 -5.87
CA THR A 369 17.08 2.38 -6.22
C THR A 369 16.98 1.38 -7.37
N ALA A 370 17.78 1.59 -8.42
CA ALA A 370 17.83 0.73 -9.60
C ALA A 370 18.67 -0.53 -9.34
N MET A 371 18.03 -1.70 -9.45
CA MET A 371 18.62 -3.00 -9.13
C MET A 371 19.06 -3.79 -10.37
N GLY A 372 18.36 -3.62 -11.50
CA GLY A 372 18.63 -4.38 -12.73
C GLY A 372 17.94 -3.78 -13.95
N GLU A 373 18.50 -4.03 -15.14
CA GLU A 373 17.96 -3.53 -16.41
C GLU A 373 16.51 -4.00 -16.62
N GLY A 374 15.62 -3.06 -16.93
CA GLY A 374 14.22 -3.39 -17.19
C GLY A 374 13.26 -2.21 -17.09
N LYS A 375 11.99 -2.53 -16.85
CA LYS A 375 10.93 -1.56 -16.60
C LYS A 375 9.99 -2.08 -15.53
N CYS A 376 9.78 -1.30 -14.47
CA CYS A 376 8.79 -1.59 -13.43
C CYS A 376 7.89 -0.36 -13.17
N ILE A 377 6.91 -0.55 -12.30
CA ILE A 377 6.04 0.51 -11.80
C ILE A 377 6.23 0.58 -10.29
N ILE A 378 6.50 1.77 -9.79
CA ILE A 378 6.48 2.08 -8.36
C ILE A 378 5.11 2.70 -8.04
N THR A 379 4.42 2.18 -7.03
CA THR A 379 3.09 2.66 -6.62
C THR A 379 3.17 3.26 -5.22
N VAL A 380 2.61 4.47 -5.04
CA VAL A 380 2.35 5.07 -3.72
C VAL A 380 0.86 5.09 -3.42
N LYS A 381 0.47 4.76 -2.19
CA LYS A 381 -0.92 4.77 -1.71
C LYS A 381 -1.05 5.56 -0.41
N SER A 382 -2.25 6.09 -0.14
CA SER A 382 -2.58 6.61 1.18
C SER A 382 -2.87 5.46 2.15
N THR A 383 -2.31 5.52 3.36
CA THR A 383 -2.68 4.59 4.45
C THR A 383 -4.13 4.77 4.89
N ALA A 384 -4.62 6.02 4.87
CA ALA A 384 -5.96 6.37 5.31
C ALA A 384 -7.05 6.08 4.26
N ASN A 385 -6.68 6.05 2.98
CA ASN A 385 -7.58 5.71 1.88
C ASN A 385 -6.84 4.94 0.77
N PRO A 386 -6.67 3.60 0.89
CA PRO A 386 -5.88 2.79 -0.05
C PRO A 386 -6.41 2.73 -1.49
N ASP A 387 -7.65 3.19 -1.73
CA ASP A 387 -8.21 3.35 -3.07
C ASP A 387 -7.63 4.58 -3.80
N VAL A 388 -7.01 5.51 -3.08
CA VAL A 388 -6.27 6.65 -3.65
C VAL A 388 -4.79 6.27 -3.73
N TYR A 389 -4.30 6.17 -4.96
CA TYR A 389 -2.93 5.81 -5.29
C TYR A 389 -2.44 6.51 -6.56
N GLU A 390 -1.13 6.62 -6.71
CA GLU A 390 -0.47 7.09 -7.92
C GLU A 390 0.70 6.19 -8.31
N GLU A 391 1.12 6.26 -9.57
CA GLU A 391 2.12 5.36 -10.17
C GLU A 391 3.27 6.14 -10.83
N ILE A 392 4.49 5.62 -10.66
CA ILE A 392 5.72 6.10 -11.31
C ILE A 392 6.25 4.99 -12.21
N VAL A 393 6.46 5.30 -13.48
CA VAL A 393 7.09 4.39 -14.45
C VAL A 393 8.61 4.49 -14.33
N VAL A 394 9.26 3.43 -13.86
CA VAL A 394 10.72 3.38 -13.74
C VAL A 394 11.29 2.57 -14.90
N ARG A 395 12.33 3.11 -15.55
CA ARG A 395 13.09 2.48 -16.63
C ARG A 395 14.54 2.42 -16.20
N VAL A 396 15.11 1.23 -16.18
CA VAL A 396 16.51 1.02 -15.78
C VAL A 396 17.30 0.50 -16.99
N THR A 397 18.40 1.19 -17.32
CA THR A 397 19.38 0.76 -18.32
C THR A 397 20.65 0.24 -17.66
N ASP A 398 21.38 -0.64 -18.35
CA ASP A 398 22.73 -1.04 -17.96
C ASP A 398 23.71 -0.74 -19.11
N SER A 399 24.33 0.43 -19.07
CA SER A 399 25.38 0.87 -19.99
C SER A 399 26.72 0.15 -19.78
N ASN A 400 26.82 -0.75 -18.79
CA ASN A 400 27.98 -1.61 -18.53
C ASN A 400 27.72 -3.07 -18.95
N LYS A 401 26.52 -3.41 -19.40
CA LYS A 401 26.16 -4.74 -19.91
C LYS A 401 26.97 -5.12 -21.15
N ILE A 402 27.65 -6.26 -21.12
CA ILE A 402 28.37 -6.76 -22.29
C ILE A 402 27.36 -7.15 -23.37
N THR A 403 27.58 -6.65 -24.58
CA THR A 403 26.72 -6.86 -25.75
C THR A 403 27.44 -7.53 -26.92
N SER A 404 28.77 -7.43 -26.99
CA SER A 404 29.56 -8.09 -28.04
C SER A 404 30.96 -8.47 -27.58
N ILE A 405 31.53 -9.47 -28.26
CA ILE A 405 32.91 -9.94 -28.09
C ILE A 405 33.60 -9.88 -29.46
N GLU A 406 34.75 -9.20 -29.51
CA GLU A 406 35.68 -9.19 -30.63
C GLU A 406 36.86 -10.13 -30.33
N LEU A 407 37.35 -10.82 -31.37
CA LEU A 407 38.46 -11.76 -31.31
C LEU A 407 39.60 -11.25 -32.18
N SER A 408 40.85 -11.37 -31.72
CA SER A 408 42.02 -11.02 -32.53
C SER A 408 42.21 -11.92 -33.76
N LYS A 409 41.59 -13.11 -33.75
CA LYS A 409 41.62 -14.13 -34.81
C LYS A 409 40.29 -14.89 -34.81
N THR A 410 39.72 -15.14 -35.98
CA THR A 410 38.51 -15.99 -36.15
C THR A 410 38.82 -17.36 -36.74
N GLU A 411 40.04 -17.55 -37.24
CA GLU A 411 40.55 -18.77 -37.85
C GLU A 411 42.01 -18.98 -37.40
N ILE A 412 42.39 -20.21 -37.09
CA ILE A 412 43.75 -20.60 -36.68
C ILE A 412 44.10 -21.93 -37.36
N THR A 413 45.27 -21.99 -38.00
CA THR A 413 45.85 -23.24 -38.52
C THR A 413 47.15 -23.54 -37.78
N ILE A 414 47.24 -24.70 -37.14
CA ILE A 414 48.41 -25.14 -36.34
C ILE A 414 48.76 -26.60 -36.64
N THR A 415 50.00 -27.00 -36.39
CA THR A 415 50.41 -28.42 -36.48
C THR A 415 50.02 -29.17 -35.20
N VAL A 416 50.01 -30.51 -35.23
CA VAL A 416 49.90 -31.33 -34.00
C VAL A 416 51.03 -30.96 -33.03
N GLY A 417 50.69 -30.73 -31.76
CA GLY A 417 51.60 -30.22 -30.71
C GLY A 417 51.98 -28.73 -30.87
N GLY A 418 51.54 -28.07 -31.94
CA GLY A 418 51.64 -26.63 -32.12
C GLY A 418 50.65 -25.88 -31.24
N HIS A 419 50.92 -24.60 -31.02
CA HIS A 419 50.10 -23.72 -30.19
C HIS A 419 50.02 -22.32 -30.80
N ASP A 420 48.90 -21.65 -30.56
CA ASP A 420 48.69 -20.25 -30.88
C ASP A 420 47.78 -19.61 -29.82
N ILE A 421 47.75 -18.28 -29.73
CA ILE A 421 46.88 -17.52 -28.81
C ILE A 421 45.90 -16.65 -29.58
N ALA A 422 44.66 -16.58 -29.08
CA ALA A 422 43.66 -15.62 -29.49
C ALA A 422 43.30 -14.71 -28.33
N TYR A 423 43.36 -13.40 -28.55
CA TYR A 423 42.97 -12.38 -27.57
C TYR A 423 41.50 -11.98 -27.77
N VAL A 424 40.85 -11.61 -26.67
CA VAL A 424 39.44 -11.24 -26.62
C VAL A 424 39.33 -9.76 -26.25
N THR A 425 38.31 -9.08 -26.76
CA THR A 425 37.91 -7.75 -26.29
C THR A 425 36.39 -7.71 -26.18
N MET A 426 35.90 -7.40 -24.97
CA MET A 426 34.45 -7.32 -24.70
C MET A 426 33.98 -5.86 -24.68
N TYR A 427 32.82 -5.62 -25.30
CA TYR A 427 32.19 -4.30 -25.38
C TYR A 427 30.83 -4.27 -24.67
N PRO A 428 30.47 -3.14 -24.02
CA PRO A 428 31.18 -1.86 -23.99
C PRO A 428 32.44 -1.91 -23.14
N GLU A 429 33.39 -1.00 -23.40
CA GLU A 429 34.66 -0.96 -22.67
C GLU A 429 34.48 -0.62 -21.18
N THR A 430 33.35 -0.01 -20.82
CA THR A 430 32.93 0.31 -19.44
C THR A 430 32.45 -0.89 -18.62
N ALA A 431 32.22 -2.04 -19.26
CA ALA A 431 31.78 -3.27 -18.59
C ALA A 431 32.73 -3.67 -17.44
N GLN A 432 32.16 -3.94 -16.27
CA GLN A 432 32.93 -4.20 -15.05
C GLN A 432 33.46 -5.64 -14.98
N ASP A 433 32.61 -6.64 -15.23
CA ASP A 433 33.03 -8.05 -15.32
C ASP A 433 33.22 -8.46 -16.78
N LYS A 434 34.49 -8.57 -17.20
CA LYS A 434 34.89 -9.03 -18.54
C LYS A 434 35.44 -10.46 -18.52
N SER A 435 35.09 -11.27 -17.51
CA SER A 435 35.63 -12.63 -17.38
C SER A 435 35.25 -13.52 -18.56
N GLU A 436 36.23 -14.27 -19.06
CA GLU A 436 36.12 -15.14 -20.23
C GLU A 436 35.87 -16.60 -19.82
N ILE A 437 35.03 -17.30 -20.58
CA ILE A 437 34.87 -18.75 -20.48
C ILE A 437 35.11 -19.36 -21.87
N TRP A 438 36.19 -20.13 -21.98
CA TRP A 438 36.60 -20.84 -23.17
C TRP A 438 36.09 -22.29 -23.18
N SER A 439 35.95 -22.88 -24.38
CA SER A 439 35.53 -24.26 -24.59
C SER A 439 35.89 -24.76 -26.00
N SER A 440 36.22 -26.04 -26.15
CA SER A 440 36.39 -26.70 -27.45
C SER A 440 35.17 -27.53 -27.81
N SER A 441 34.84 -27.60 -29.11
CA SER A 441 33.86 -28.57 -29.62
C SER A 441 34.40 -29.99 -29.69
N ASP A 442 35.72 -30.16 -29.77
CA ASP A 442 36.41 -31.46 -29.80
C ASP A 442 37.84 -31.33 -29.23
N GLU A 443 38.00 -31.69 -27.96
CA GLU A 443 39.29 -31.67 -27.25
C GLU A 443 40.29 -32.72 -27.78
N SER A 444 39.87 -33.68 -28.61
CA SER A 444 40.79 -34.60 -29.29
C SER A 444 41.45 -33.99 -30.53
N ILE A 445 40.90 -32.89 -31.05
CA ILE A 445 41.46 -32.10 -32.15
C ILE A 445 42.26 -30.93 -31.59
N ALA A 446 41.65 -30.06 -30.79
CA ALA A 446 42.36 -28.98 -30.08
C ALA A 446 41.75 -28.65 -28.72
N ILE A 447 42.61 -28.29 -27.77
CA ILE A 447 42.24 -27.80 -26.44
C ILE A 447 42.52 -26.30 -26.33
N VAL A 448 41.82 -25.64 -25.41
CA VAL A 448 42.02 -24.22 -25.07
C VAL A 448 42.03 -24.05 -23.55
N ASP A 449 42.87 -23.15 -23.03
CA ASP A 449 42.91 -22.81 -21.60
C ASP A 449 42.10 -21.54 -21.27
N SER A 450 42.21 -21.07 -20.02
CA SER A 450 41.50 -19.87 -19.55
C SER A 450 42.07 -18.54 -20.06
N GLU A 451 43.26 -18.54 -20.69
CA GLU A 451 43.91 -17.35 -21.24
C GLU A 451 43.84 -17.30 -22.79
N GLY A 452 43.12 -18.24 -23.41
CA GLY A 452 42.97 -18.31 -24.86
C GLY A 452 44.15 -18.95 -25.59
N TYR A 453 45.05 -19.66 -24.91
CA TYR A 453 46.06 -20.49 -25.57
C TYR A 453 45.42 -21.76 -26.11
N ILE A 454 45.51 -21.95 -27.41
CA ILE A 454 44.96 -23.09 -28.14
C ILE A 454 46.11 -24.02 -28.53
N THR A 455 45.98 -25.31 -28.23
CA THR A 455 46.98 -26.34 -28.54
C THR A 455 46.38 -27.44 -29.41
N GLY A 456 47.05 -27.76 -30.52
CA GLY A 456 46.65 -28.83 -31.44
C GLY A 456 47.00 -30.21 -30.87
N ILE A 457 46.02 -31.10 -30.80
CA ILE A 457 46.13 -32.45 -30.23
C ILE A 457 46.07 -33.53 -31.31
N GLY A 458 45.22 -33.36 -32.32
CA GLY A 458 45.01 -34.32 -33.40
C GLY A 458 44.52 -33.66 -34.68
N VAL A 459 44.87 -34.23 -35.84
CA VAL A 459 44.54 -33.67 -37.16
C VAL A 459 43.01 -33.62 -37.37
N GLY A 460 42.49 -32.46 -37.77
CA GLY A 460 41.05 -32.23 -37.97
C GLY A 460 40.66 -30.76 -37.86
N GLU A 461 39.36 -30.48 -37.94
CA GLU A 461 38.77 -29.15 -37.74
C GLU A 461 37.87 -29.17 -36.49
N CYS A 462 38.02 -28.19 -35.61
CA CYS A 462 37.13 -27.99 -34.47
C CYS A 462 36.80 -26.51 -34.25
N ILE A 463 35.79 -26.23 -33.43
CA ILE A 463 35.38 -24.87 -33.08
C ILE A 463 35.72 -24.60 -31.62
N ILE A 464 36.60 -23.63 -31.40
CA ILE A 464 36.81 -23.03 -30.08
C ILE A 464 35.76 -21.93 -29.89
N THR A 465 35.06 -21.93 -28.76
CA THR A 465 34.05 -20.92 -28.40
C THR A 465 34.47 -20.20 -27.12
N VAL A 466 34.51 -18.87 -27.17
CA VAL A 466 34.59 -18.00 -25.97
C VAL A 466 33.22 -17.36 -25.72
N ARG A 467 32.86 -17.21 -24.44
CA ARG A 467 31.67 -16.47 -24.00
C ARG A 467 31.99 -15.60 -22.78
N SER A 468 31.19 -14.56 -22.57
CA SER A 468 31.22 -13.80 -21.31
C SER A 468 30.74 -14.69 -20.15
N ALA A 469 31.39 -14.60 -18.99
CA ALA A 469 30.94 -15.29 -17.78
C ALA A 469 29.62 -14.69 -17.25
N ALA A 470 29.54 -13.36 -17.19
CA ALA A 470 28.34 -12.63 -16.76
C ALA A 470 27.18 -12.76 -17.76
N TYR A 471 27.47 -12.82 -19.06
CA TYR A 471 26.47 -12.86 -20.13
C TYR A 471 26.70 -14.02 -21.12
N PRO A 472 26.40 -15.29 -20.73
CA PRO A 472 26.77 -16.49 -21.50
C PRO A 472 26.21 -16.61 -22.93
N ASP A 473 25.17 -15.84 -23.26
CA ASP A 473 24.63 -15.75 -24.62
C ASP A 473 25.52 -14.93 -25.57
N VAL A 474 26.29 -13.97 -25.03
CA VAL A 474 27.30 -13.22 -25.79
C VAL A 474 28.55 -14.09 -25.92
N LYS A 475 28.82 -14.51 -27.16
CA LYS A 475 29.88 -15.47 -27.49
C LYS A 475 30.45 -15.24 -28.88
N ALA A 476 31.72 -15.58 -29.04
CA ALA A 476 32.45 -15.57 -30.30
C ALA A 476 33.11 -16.94 -30.55
N ARG A 477 33.52 -17.19 -31.79
CA ARG A 477 34.01 -18.50 -32.25
C ARG A 477 35.27 -18.38 -33.09
N ILE A 478 36.13 -19.38 -32.98
CA ILE A 478 37.33 -19.58 -33.79
C ILE A 478 37.23 -20.94 -34.45
N ILE A 479 37.44 -21.00 -35.76
CA ILE A 479 37.64 -22.26 -36.48
C ILE A 479 39.12 -22.63 -36.34
N VAL A 480 39.41 -23.83 -35.83
CA VAL A 480 40.78 -24.31 -35.64
C VAL A 480 41.00 -25.53 -36.52
N GLU A 481 41.90 -25.40 -37.50
CA GLU A 481 42.38 -26.49 -38.34
C GLU A 481 43.73 -26.98 -37.79
N VAL A 482 43.81 -28.26 -37.46
CA VAL A 482 45.03 -28.92 -37.01
C VAL A 482 45.54 -29.82 -38.14
N ILE A 483 46.78 -29.58 -38.57
CA ILE A 483 47.48 -30.30 -39.65
C ILE A 483 48.67 -31.12 -39.09
N GLU A 484 49.25 -31.99 -39.93
CA GLU A 484 50.42 -32.82 -39.55
C GLU A 484 51.68 -32.00 -39.21
#